data_AF-A0A8T5MYC4-F1
#
_entry.id   AF-A0A8T5MYC4-F1
#
_cell.length_a   1.000
_cell.length_b   1.000
_cell.length_c   1.000
_cell.angle_alpha   90.00
_cell.angle_beta   90.00
_cell.angle_gamma   90.00
#
_symmetry.space_group_name_H-M   'P 1'
#
loop_
_entity.id
_entity.type
_entity.pdbx_description
1 polymer ?
#
loop_
_entity_poly.entity_id
_entity_poly.type
_entity_poly.pdbx_seq_one_letter_code
_entity_poly.pdbx_strand_id
1 'polypeptide(L)'
;SEGKEEGADTQGWMIGLVAAIIATVCLLGFVYYKKKPKETGKKVEEVKKIKSRKVKYNRGSCYIIREQTPETSFKFFSDFVKKGAPGLYITRTNPEDIKEKHKLNNVEVLWLTTGREDEHSINPTHIEKMTWTIKEFIKNNRNSAVLLDGVEYLIVQNNFLTILKSLQALEDAVSINKSILIIPISPMAISEKEMSYLERDFVVV
;
A
#
# COMPACT_ATOMS: atom_id res chain seq x y z
N SER A 1 25.04 -25.40 85.23
CA SER A 1 25.12 -24.24 84.32
C SER A 1 25.87 -24.69 83.09
N GLU A 2 25.17 -24.97 81.99
CA GLU A 2 25.75 -25.06 80.64
C GLU A 2 24.63 -25.42 79.68
N GLY A 3 24.62 -24.79 78.50
CA GLY A 3 23.64 -25.05 77.43
C GLY A 3 22.88 -23.81 76.98
N LYS A 4 23.57 -22.82 76.43
CA LYS A 4 22.98 -21.80 75.55
C LYS A 4 23.95 -21.48 74.41
N GLU A 5 23.36 -21.32 73.22
CA GLU A 5 23.91 -20.73 71.99
C GLU A 5 24.68 -21.65 71.01
N GLU A 6 23.93 -22.48 70.29
CA GLU A 6 24.26 -22.83 68.90
C GLU A 6 23.00 -22.63 68.05
N GLY A 7 22.91 -21.51 67.33
CA GLY A 7 21.73 -21.22 66.51
C GLY A 7 21.71 -19.89 65.75
N ALA A 8 22.88 -19.30 65.45
CA ALA A 8 22.94 -18.02 64.74
C ALA A 8 23.81 -17.99 63.47
N ASP A 9 24.64 -19.00 63.21
CA ASP A 9 25.63 -18.93 62.10
C ASP A 9 25.20 -19.64 60.80
N THR A 10 24.08 -20.38 60.84
CA THR A 10 23.57 -21.09 59.65
C THR A 10 22.75 -20.22 58.70
N GLN A 11 22.23 -19.07 59.15
CA GLN A 11 21.44 -18.17 58.29
C GLN A 11 22.29 -17.29 57.38
N GLY A 12 23.45 -16.82 57.85
CA GLY A 12 24.33 -15.97 57.04
C GLY A 12 24.87 -16.69 55.80
N TRP A 13 25.23 -17.96 55.96
CA TRP A 13 25.77 -18.77 54.86
C TRP A 13 24.69 -19.10 53.81
N MET A 14 23.47 -19.38 54.25
CA MET A 14 22.31 -19.61 53.36
C MET A 14 21.97 -18.36 52.52
N ILE A 15 22.02 -17.17 53.11
CA ILE A 15 21.78 -15.91 52.38
C ILE A 15 22.88 -15.65 51.34
N GLY A 16 24.14 -15.95 51.68
CA GLY A 16 25.26 -15.86 50.74
C GLY A 16 25.12 -16.78 49.53
N LEU A 17 24.65 -18.02 49.73
CA LEU A 17 24.40 -18.97 48.65
C LEU A 17 23.26 -18.54 47.72
N VAL A 18 22.15 -18.03 48.27
CA VAL A 18 21.02 -17.55 47.47
C VAL A 18 21.43 -16.34 46.62
N ALA A 19 22.22 -15.42 47.19
CA ALA A 19 22.75 -14.27 46.46
C ALA A 19 23.68 -14.69 45.30
N ALA A 20 24.52 -15.71 45.50
CA ALA A 20 25.40 -16.24 44.47
C ALA A 20 24.63 -16.89 43.30
N ILE A 21 23.54 -17.61 43.60
CA ILE A 21 22.68 -18.22 42.57
C ILE A 21 21.97 -17.14 41.74
N ILE A 22 21.41 -16.12 42.40
CA ILE A 22 20.74 -15.00 41.71
C ILE A 22 21.73 -14.26 40.82
N ALA A 23 22.94 -13.98 41.31
CA ALA A 23 23.99 -13.34 40.52
C ALA A 23 24.35 -14.18 39.29
N THR A 24 24.43 -15.50 39.43
CA THR A 24 24.76 -16.42 38.32
C THR A 24 23.64 -16.48 37.27
N VAL A 25 22.38 -16.52 37.70
CA VAL A 25 21.22 -16.47 36.80
C VAL A 25 21.12 -15.12 36.08
N CYS A 26 21.38 -14.01 36.78
CA CYS A 26 21.46 -12.69 36.16
C CYS A 26 22.59 -12.60 35.13
N LEU A 27 23.75 -13.19 35.41
CA LEU A 27 24.90 -13.16 34.50
C LEU A 27 24.65 -14.02 33.26
N LEU A 28 24.05 -15.21 33.42
CA LEU A 28 23.61 -16.07 32.32
C LEU A 28 22.49 -15.41 31.51
N GLY A 29 21.53 -14.78 32.17
CA GLY A 29 20.46 -14.01 31.53
C GLY A 29 21.00 -12.80 30.76
N PHE A 30 22.01 -12.11 31.28
CA PHE A 30 22.69 -10.99 30.61
C PHE A 30 23.51 -11.46 29.40
N VAL A 31 24.20 -12.59 29.51
CA VAL A 31 24.90 -13.22 28.38
C VAL A 31 23.91 -13.67 27.31
N TYR A 32 22.79 -14.28 27.71
CA TYR A 32 21.69 -14.66 26.81
C TYR A 32 21.05 -13.43 26.14
N TYR A 33 20.82 -12.36 26.91
CA TYR A 33 20.31 -11.08 26.40
C TYR A 33 21.25 -10.46 25.37
N LYS A 34 22.58 -10.56 25.57
CA LYS A 34 23.58 -10.16 24.57
C LYS A 34 23.63 -11.06 23.33
N LYS A 35 23.12 -12.30 23.41
CA LYS A 35 23.15 -13.30 22.33
C LYS A 35 21.87 -13.31 21.48
N LYS A 36 20.81 -12.57 21.83
CA LYS A 36 19.70 -12.35 20.89
C LYS A 36 20.23 -11.63 19.65
N PRO A 37 20.06 -12.18 18.44
CA PRO A 37 20.44 -11.47 17.23
C PRO A 37 19.65 -10.16 17.19
N LYS A 38 20.36 -9.03 17.08
CA LYS A 38 19.75 -7.79 16.59
C LYS A 38 19.24 -8.10 15.18
N GLU A 39 17.97 -8.45 15.06
CA GLU A 39 17.27 -8.36 13.77
C GLU A 39 17.42 -6.91 13.32
N THR A 40 18.33 -6.80 12.39
CA THR A 40 19.07 -5.61 12.04
C THR A 40 18.14 -4.83 11.13
N GLY A 41 18.01 -3.53 11.35
CA GLY A 41 17.21 -2.58 10.57
C GLY A 41 17.60 -2.44 9.09
N LYS A 42 18.18 -3.47 8.46
CA LYS A 42 18.46 -3.58 7.03
C LYS A 42 17.19 -3.71 6.19
N LYS A 43 16.12 -4.37 6.67
CA LYS A 43 14.85 -4.47 5.90
C LYS A 43 14.14 -3.13 5.71
N VAL A 44 14.27 -2.21 6.66
CA VAL A 44 13.68 -0.85 6.56
C VAL A 44 14.57 0.08 5.71
N GLU A 45 15.88 -0.13 5.72
CA GLU A 45 16.82 0.62 4.86
C GLU A 45 16.80 0.17 3.40
N GLU A 46 16.58 -1.12 3.09
CA GLU A 46 16.49 -1.60 1.70
C GLU A 46 15.25 -1.04 0.98
N VAL A 47 14.11 -0.88 1.67
CA VAL A 47 12.91 -0.24 1.09
C VAL A 47 13.17 1.25 0.77
N LYS A 48 13.94 1.96 1.61
CA LYS A 48 14.34 3.36 1.34
C LYS A 48 15.36 3.52 0.20
N LYS A 49 16.03 2.43 -0.20
CA LYS A 49 17.10 2.45 -1.20
C LYS A 49 16.66 2.01 -2.60
N ILE A 50 15.36 1.86 -2.83
CA ILE A 50 14.78 2.05 -4.17
C ILE A 50 14.92 3.54 -4.48
N LYS A 51 16.15 3.93 -4.84
CA LYS A 51 16.45 5.25 -5.36
C LYS A 51 15.44 5.53 -6.46
N SER A 52 14.83 6.70 -6.35
CA SER A 52 14.18 7.44 -7.42
C SER A 52 15.05 7.44 -8.68
N ARG A 53 14.98 6.36 -9.45
CA ARG A 53 15.16 6.45 -10.89
C ARG A 53 14.10 7.49 -11.26
N LYS A 54 14.48 8.65 -11.79
CA LYS A 54 13.50 9.57 -12.37
C LYS A 54 12.82 8.77 -13.49
N VAL A 55 11.76 8.05 -13.16
CA VAL A 55 10.96 7.32 -14.12
C VAL A 55 10.40 8.43 -15.00
N LYS A 56 10.88 8.46 -16.24
CA LYS A 56 10.34 9.39 -17.22
C LYS A 56 8.96 8.84 -17.58
N TYR A 57 7.95 9.43 -16.97
CA TYR A 57 6.58 9.07 -17.24
C TYR A 57 6.20 9.54 -18.64
N ASN A 58 5.67 8.63 -19.43
CA ASN A 58 5.30 8.82 -20.81
C ASN A 58 3.78 8.84 -20.92
N ARG A 59 3.28 9.68 -21.82
CA ARG A 59 1.87 9.71 -22.21
C ARG A 59 1.54 8.46 -23.01
N GLY A 60 0.30 7.98 -22.91
CA GLY A 60 -0.15 6.74 -23.53
C GLY A 60 0.40 5.50 -22.84
N SER A 61 0.53 5.55 -21.51
CA SER A 61 1.05 4.42 -20.73
C SER A 61 0.26 4.27 -19.43
N CYS A 62 0.16 3.03 -18.98
CA CYS A 62 -0.47 2.68 -17.72
C CYS A 62 0.60 2.31 -16.68
N TYR A 63 0.45 2.85 -15.47
CA TYR A 63 1.41 2.70 -14.38
C TYR A 63 0.77 2.00 -13.21
N ILE A 64 1.43 0.96 -12.70
CA ILE A 64 1.13 0.40 -11.38
C ILE A 64 2.15 0.93 -10.40
N ILE A 65 1.66 1.50 -9.31
CA ILE A 65 2.50 1.98 -8.21
C ILE A 65 2.28 1.06 -7.02
N ARG A 66 3.36 0.43 -6.57
CA ARG A 66 3.31 -0.48 -5.42
C ARG A 66 3.26 0.33 -4.12
N GLU A 67 2.07 0.52 -3.58
CA GLU A 67 1.87 1.27 -2.32
C GLU A 67 0.62 0.79 -1.56
N GLN A 68 0.60 0.95 -0.23
CA GLN A 68 -0.55 0.55 0.59
C GLN A 68 -1.68 1.57 0.57
N THR A 69 -1.31 2.84 0.48
CA THR A 69 -2.20 3.99 0.46
C THR A 69 -1.81 4.85 -0.74
N PRO A 70 -2.76 5.52 -1.42
CA PRO A 70 -2.53 6.07 -2.75
C PRO A 70 -1.82 7.44 -2.74
N GLU A 71 -0.92 7.75 -1.79
CA GLU A 71 -0.29 9.08 -1.72
C GLU A 71 0.63 9.36 -2.91
N THR A 72 1.45 8.37 -3.31
CA THR A 72 2.41 8.55 -4.42
C THR A 72 1.66 8.62 -5.74
N SER A 73 0.68 7.73 -5.94
CA SER A 73 -0.20 7.74 -7.11
C SER A 73 -0.99 9.03 -7.20
N PHE A 74 -1.54 9.51 -6.10
CA PHE A 74 -2.27 10.78 -6.08
C PHE A 74 -1.35 11.96 -6.43
N LYS A 75 -0.15 12.02 -5.86
CA LYS A 75 0.81 13.07 -6.21
C LYS A 75 1.13 13.05 -7.70
N PHE A 76 1.40 11.88 -8.24
CA PHE A 76 1.71 11.68 -9.65
C PHE A 76 0.53 12.09 -10.56
N PHE A 77 -0.69 11.68 -10.22
CA PHE A 77 -1.92 12.13 -10.86
C PHE A 77 -2.07 13.66 -10.82
N SER A 78 -1.88 14.25 -9.64
CA SER A 78 -2.04 15.69 -9.42
C SER A 78 -1.07 16.53 -10.24
N ASP A 79 0.12 16.02 -10.53
CA ASP A 79 1.11 16.71 -11.35
C ASP A 79 0.66 16.86 -12.81
N PHE A 80 -0.15 15.94 -13.33
CA PHE A 80 -0.75 16.09 -14.67
C PHE A 80 -1.94 17.04 -14.65
N VAL A 81 -2.81 16.92 -13.65
CA VAL A 81 -3.98 17.78 -13.49
C VAL A 81 -3.57 19.25 -13.35
N LYS A 82 -2.55 19.54 -12.52
CA LYS A 82 -1.99 20.89 -12.35
C LYS A 82 -1.38 21.47 -13.63
N LYS A 83 -0.98 20.62 -14.58
CA LYS A 83 -0.51 21.02 -15.92
C LYS A 83 -1.66 21.17 -16.93
N GLY A 84 -2.91 21.08 -16.48
CA GLY A 84 -4.12 21.29 -17.29
C GLY A 84 -4.73 20.02 -17.88
N ALA A 85 -4.24 18.82 -17.51
CA ALA A 85 -4.89 17.59 -17.96
C ALA A 85 -6.27 17.43 -17.28
N PRO A 86 -7.32 17.04 -18.02
CA PRO A 86 -8.56 16.57 -17.40
C PRO A 86 -8.28 15.35 -16.53
N GLY A 87 -8.78 15.37 -15.29
CA GLY A 87 -8.57 14.29 -14.33
C GLY A 87 -9.85 13.48 -14.09
N LEU A 88 -9.72 12.17 -14.02
CA LEU A 88 -10.73 11.28 -13.45
C LEU A 88 -10.11 10.53 -12.27
N TYR A 89 -10.72 10.64 -11.09
CA TYR A 89 -10.29 9.91 -9.91
C TYR A 89 -11.41 8.97 -9.44
N ILE A 90 -11.19 7.67 -9.61
CA ILE A 90 -12.02 6.63 -9.03
C ILE A 90 -11.37 6.21 -7.72
N THR A 91 -12.09 6.28 -6.62
CA THR A 91 -11.57 5.94 -5.28
C THR A 91 -12.62 5.29 -4.42
N ARG A 92 -12.18 4.55 -3.40
CA ARG A 92 -13.03 4.04 -2.32
C ARG A 92 -13.37 5.10 -1.27
N THR A 93 -12.65 6.22 -1.28
CA THR A 93 -12.87 7.34 -0.36
C THR A 93 -14.07 8.16 -0.81
N ASN A 94 -14.82 8.71 0.12
CA ASN A 94 -15.96 9.57 -0.20
C ASN A 94 -15.48 10.78 -1.04
N PRO A 95 -16.14 11.11 -2.17
CA PRO A 95 -15.77 12.25 -3.01
C PRO A 95 -15.70 13.59 -2.27
N GLU A 96 -16.53 13.81 -1.25
CA GLU A 96 -16.51 15.04 -0.48
C GLU A 96 -15.21 15.18 0.34
N ASP A 97 -14.75 14.10 0.95
CA ASP A 97 -13.47 14.06 1.67
C ASP A 97 -12.29 14.32 0.71
N ILE A 98 -12.34 13.77 -0.50
CA ILE A 98 -11.32 14.01 -1.53
C ILE A 98 -11.29 15.48 -1.96
N LYS A 99 -12.45 16.07 -2.23
CA LYS A 99 -12.56 17.47 -2.63
C LYS A 99 -12.03 18.40 -1.53
N GLU A 100 -12.40 18.15 -0.27
CA GLU A 100 -11.93 18.91 0.88
C GLU A 100 -10.41 18.82 1.05
N LYS A 101 -9.87 17.59 1.00
CA LYS A 101 -8.44 17.33 1.23
C LYS A 101 -7.54 17.90 0.13
N HIS A 102 -7.97 17.82 -1.13
CA HIS A 102 -7.05 17.99 -2.25
C HIS A 102 -7.30 19.22 -3.13
N LYS A 103 -8.49 19.86 -3.04
CA LYS A 103 -8.84 21.10 -3.76
C LYS A 103 -8.36 21.12 -5.22
N LEU A 104 -8.57 20.01 -5.94
CA LEU A 104 -8.22 19.91 -7.34
C LEU A 104 -9.34 20.46 -8.20
N ASN A 105 -9.00 21.38 -9.09
CA ASN A 105 -9.89 21.82 -10.17
C ASN A 105 -9.74 20.87 -11.37
N ASN A 106 -10.76 20.76 -12.21
CA ASN A 106 -10.74 19.94 -13.43
C ASN A 106 -10.57 18.43 -13.17
N VAL A 107 -11.13 17.94 -12.06
CA VAL A 107 -11.15 16.52 -11.71
C VAL A 107 -12.58 16.06 -11.46
N GLU A 108 -13.01 15.07 -12.21
CA GLU A 108 -14.19 14.27 -11.92
C GLU A 108 -13.82 13.20 -10.88
N VAL A 109 -14.62 13.06 -9.82
CA VAL A 109 -14.39 12.07 -8.76
C VAL A 109 -15.57 11.10 -8.73
N LEU A 110 -15.30 9.82 -8.93
CA LEU A 110 -16.29 8.75 -8.87
C LEU A 110 -16.03 7.86 -7.66
N TRP A 111 -17.08 7.59 -6.90
CA TRP A 111 -16.99 6.78 -5.71
C TRP A 111 -17.16 5.30 -6.04
N LEU A 112 -16.14 4.50 -5.78
CA LEU A 112 -16.19 3.04 -5.86
C LEU A 112 -16.82 2.48 -4.58
N THR A 113 -18.13 2.22 -4.61
CA THR A 113 -18.92 1.84 -3.42
C THR A 113 -20.13 0.99 -3.77
N THR A 114 -20.54 0.11 -2.86
CA THR A 114 -21.83 -0.61 -2.92
C THR A 114 -22.95 0.14 -2.19
N GLY A 115 -22.63 1.17 -1.41
CA GLY A 115 -23.59 1.87 -0.53
C GLY A 115 -24.35 3.01 -1.20
N ARG A 116 -24.08 3.29 -2.48
CA ARG A 116 -24.69 4.39 -3.23
C ARG A 116 -24.74 4.06 -4.71
N GLU A 117 -25.85 4.35 -5.37
CA GLU A 117 -26.05 4.08 -6.79
C GLU A 117 -26.59 5.33 -7.48
N ASP A 118 -25.67 6.18 -7.96
CA ASP A 118 -25.98 7.38 -8.73
C ASP A 118 -24.93 7.62 -9.83
N GLU A 119 -24.98 8.80 -10.45
CA GLU A 119 -24.07 9.19 -11.55
C GLU A 119 -22.63 9.41 -11.10
N HIS A 120 -22.39 9.62 -9.80
CA HIS A 120 -21.07 9.82 -9.23
C HIS A 120 -20.56 8.59 -8.48
N SER A 121 -21.21 7.44 -8.65
CA SER A 121 -20.80 6.18 -8.05
C SER A 121 -20.71 5.03 -9.05
N ILE A 122 -19.78 4.12 -8.74
CA ILE A 122 -19.55 2.88 -9.45
C ILE A 122 -19.66 1.77 -8.41
N ASN A 123 -20.59 0.84 -8.65
CA ASN A 123 -20.63 -0.40 -7.89
C ASN A 123 -19.43 -1.27 -8.33
N PRO A 124 -18.59 -1.76 -7.40
CA PRO A 124 -17.43 -2.60 -7.72
C PRO A 124 -17.78 -3.91 -8.44
N THR A 125 -19.02 -4.39 -8.41
CA THR A 125 -19.46 -5.57 -9.17
C THR A 125 -19.83 -5.24 -10.62
N HIS A 126 -20.07 -3.96 -10.95
CA HIS A 126 -20.43 -3.50 -12.29
C HIS A 126 -19.18 -3.12 -13.09
N ILE A 127 -18.28 -4.10 -13.28
CA ILE A 127 -16.98 -3.90 -13.96
C ILE A 127 -17.14 -3.33 -15.37
N GLU A 128 -18.12 -3.79 -16.13
CA GLU A 128 -18.37 -3.28 -17.49
C GLU A 128 -18.74 -1.79 -17.48
N LYS A 129 -19.58 -1.34 -16.52
CA LYS A 129 -19.93 0.07 -16.33
C LYS A 129 -18.68 0.89 -16.01
N MET A 130 -17.83 0.41 -15.10
CA MET A 130 -16.57 1.08 -14.75
C MET A 130 -15.67 1.23 -15.97
N THR A 131 -15.42 0.14 -16.69
CA THR A 131 -14.56 0.14 -17.88
C THR A 131 -15.11 1.06 -18.95
N TRP A 132 -16.42 1.01 -19.23
CA TRP A 132 -17.05 1.91 -20.19
C TRP A 132 -16.91 3.38 -19.77
N THR A 133 -17.17 3.70 -18.50
CA THR A 133 -17.08 5.07 -17.97
C THR A 133 -15.67 5.64 -18.13
N ILE A 134 -14.64 4.87 -17.76
CA ILE A 134 -13.25 5.30 -17.92
C ILE A 134 -12.89 5.47 -19.41
N LYS A 135 -13.29 4.52 -20.27
CA LYS A 135 -13.01 4.60 -21.72
C LYS A 135 -13.66 5.83 -22.35
N GLU A 136 -14.91 6.12 -21.98
CA GLU A 136 -15.64 7.27 -22.50
C GLU A 136 -15.01 8.59 -22.02
N PHE A 137 -14.62 8.66 -20.74
CA PHE A 137 -13.85 9.80 -20.22
C PHE A 137 -12.55 10.00 -21.00
N ILE A 138 -11.75 8.95 -21.20
CA ILE A 138 -10.47 9.01 -21.94
C ILE A 138 -10.69 9.45 -23.40
N LYS A 139 -11.71 8.92 -24.06
CA LYS A 139 -12.05 9.24 -25.46
C LYS A 139 -12.47 10.69 -25.62
N ASN A 140 -13.27 11.21 -24.68
CA ASN A 140 -13.74 12.60 -24.72
C ASN A 140 -12.68 13.59 -24.25
N ASN A 141 -11.66 13.13 -23.51
CA ASN A 141 -10.59 13.95 -22.95
C ASN A 141 -9.21 13.41 -23.34
N ARG A 142 -8.69 13.80 -24.51
CA ARG A 142 -7.31 13.48 -24.92
C ARG A 142 -6.29 14.03 -23.93
N ASN A 143 -5.17 13.32 -23.76
CA ASN A 143 -4.13 13.67 -22.77
C ASN A 143 -4.64 13.78 -21.32
N SER A 144 -5.72 13.07 -20.98
CA SER A 144 -6.25 13.02 -19.62
C SER A 144 -5.37 12.19 -18.68
N ALA A 145 -5.60 12.36 -17.38
CA ALA A 145 -5.03 11.53 -16.33
C ALA A 145 -6.18 10.79 -15.62
N VAL A 146 -6.01 9.49 -15.39
CA VAL A 146 -6.96 8.65 -14.66
C VAL A 146 -6.23 8.01 -13.49
N LEU A 147 -6.80 8.12 -12.30
CA LEU A 147 -6.36 7.41 -11.11
C LEU A 147 -7.45 6.42 -10.70
N LEU A 148 -7.12 5.12 -10.73
CA LEU A 148 -8.02 4.04 -10.34
C LEU A 148 -7.54 3.42 -9.02
N ASP A 149 -8.06 3.96 -7.93
CA ASP A 149 -7.76 3.53 -6.56
C ASP A 149 -8.83 2.56 -6.04
N GLY A 150 -8.40 1.36 -5.67
CA GLY A 150 -9.27 0.28 -5.18
C GLY A 150 -9.34 -0.95 -6.09
N VAL A 151 -8.31 -1.22 -6.91
CA VAL A 151 -8.24 -2.46 -7.70
C VAL A 151 -8.29 -3.70 -6.82
N GLU A 152 -7.73 -3.65 -5.62
CA GLU A 152 -7.83 -4.70 -4.61
C GLU A 152 -9.29 -4.96 -4.24
N TYR A 153 -10.07 -3.90 -4.08
CA TYR A 153 -11.48 -4.03 -3.76
C TYR A 153 -12.25 -4.62 -4.94
N LEU A 154 -11.92 -4.23 -6.17
CA LEU A 154 -12.47 -4.87 -7.37
C LEU A 154 -12.13 -6.36 -7.43
N ILE A 155 -10.89 -6.76 -7.12
CA ILE A 155 -10.46 -8.16 -7.08
C ILE A 155 -11.16 -8.93 -5.96
N VAL A 156 -11.44 -8.32 -4.80
CA VAL A 156 -12.19 -8.99 -3.73
C VAL A 156 -13.65 -9.22 -4.11
N GLN A 157 -14.26 -8.30 -4.87
CA GLN A 157 -15.67 -8.38 -5.28
C GLN A 157 -15.89 -9.19 -6.57
N ASN A 158 -14.82 -9.48 -7.32
CA ASN A 158 -14.88 -10.12 -8.63
C ASN A 158 -13.79 -11.21 -8.72
N ASN A 159 -13.64 -11.86 -9.87
CA ASN A 159 -12.46 -12.69 -10.12
C ASN A 159 -11.34 -11.86 -10.76
N PHE A 160 -10.09 -12.21 -10.47
CA PHE A 160 -8.91 -11.50 -10.99
C PHE A 160 -8.89 -11.40 -12.52
N LEU A 161 -9.27 -12.46 -13.25
CA LEU A 161 -9.23 -12.48 -14.71
C LEU A 161 -10.19 -11.46 -15.34
N THR A 162 -11.36 -11.24 -14.74
CA THR A 162 -12.29 -10.18 -15.17
C THR A 162 -11.66 -8.81 -14.99
N ILE A 163 -10.98 -8.57 -13.87
CA ILE A 163 -10.28 -7.30 -13.62
C ILE A 163 -9.12 -7.11 -14.58
N LEU A 164 -8.29 -8.14 -14.78
CA LEU A 164 -7.16 -8.11 -15.73
C LEU A 164 -7.63 -7.72 -17.15
N LYS A 165 -8.64 -8.39 -17.68
CA LYS A 165 -9.20 -8.09 -19.01
C LYS A 165 -9.74 -6.65 -19.10
N SER A 166 -10.35 -6.19 -18.02
CA SER A 166 -10.90 -4.83 -17.95
C SER A 166 -9.79 -3.79 -17.95
N LEU A 167 -8.71 -4.00 -17.19
CA LEU A 167 -7.54 -3.13 -17.20
C LEU A 167 -6.84 -3.13 -18.57
N GLN A 168 -6.70 -4.29 -19.22
CA GLN A 168 -6.14 -4.40 -20.58
C GLN A 168 -6.97 -3.60 -21.59
N ALA A 169 -8.30 -3.66 -21.52
CA ALA A 169 -9.17 -2.85 -22.38
C ALA A 169 -9.06 -1.33 -22.11
N LEU A 170 -8.60 -0.93 -20.92
CA LEU A 170 -8.28 0.47 -20.61
C LEU A 170 -6.92 0.86 -21.18
N GLU A 171 -5.92 -0.02 -21.14
CA GLU A 171 -4.58 0.20 -21.70
C GLU A 171 -4.66 0.62 -23.17
N ASP A 172 -5.44 -0.11 -23.97
CA ASP A 172 -5.70 0.22 -25.38
C ASP A 172 -6.21 1.67 -25.54
N ALA A 173 -7.21 2.05 -24.74
CA ALA A 173 -7.81 3.37 -24.80
C ALA A 173 -6.83 4.48 -24.36
N VAL A 174 -6.02 4.20 -23.34
CA VAL A 174 -4.97 5.09 -22.83
C VAL A 174 -3.92 5.34 -23.91
N SER A 175 -3.43 4.29 -24.56
CA SER A 175 -2.40 4.34 -25.60
C SER A 175 -2.83 5.18 -26.81
N ILE A 176 -4.06 4.96 -27.29
CA ILE A 176 -4.66 5.68 -28.43
C ILE A 176 -4.81 7.19 -28.13
N ASN A 177 -5.31 7.54 -26.94
CA ASN A 177 -5.66 8.92 -26.62
C ASN A 177 -4.54 9.71 -25.92
N LYS A 178 -3.36 9.09 -25.77
CA LYS A 178 -2.20 9.65 -25.06
C LYS A 178 -2.53 10.07 -23.62
N SER A 179 -3.51 9.40 -23.03
CA SER A 179 -3.85 9.57 -21.61
C SER A 179 -2.85 8.82 -20.73
N ILE A 180 -3.00 8.92 -19.41
CA ILE A 180 -2.24 8.13 -18.46
C ILE A 180 -3.21 7.50 -17.48
N LEU A 181 -3.04 6.20 -17.20
CA LEU A 181 -3.75 5.48 -16.15
C LEU A 181 -2.77 5.15 -15.03
N ILE A 182 -3.17 5.42 -13.80
CA ILE A 182 -2.38 5.21 -12.59
C ILE A 182 -3.18 4.29 -11.67
N ILE A 183 -2.55 3.21 -11.23
CA ILE A 183 -3.18 2.16 -10.44
C ILE A 183 -2.31 1.91 -9.20
N PRO A 184 -2.64 2.47 -8.03
CA PRO A 184 -2.05 2.03 -6.77
C PRO A 184 -2.46 0.58 -6.51
N ILE A 185 -1.48 -0.27 -6.19
CA ILE A 185 -1.72 -1.64 -5.76
C ILE A 185 -0.85 -1.96 -4.54
N SER A 186 -1.49 -2.39 -3.46
CA SER A 186 -0.81 -2.94 -2.30
C SER A 186 -0.19 -4.30 -2.65
N PRO A 187 1.14 -4.47 -2.50
CA PRO A 187 1.80 -5.75 -2.76
C PRO A 187 1.31 -6.90 -1.87
N MET A 188 0.63 -6.58 -0.76
CA MET A 188 0.07 -7.57 0.15
C MET A 188 -1.33 -8.06 -0.27
N ALA A 189 -1.97 -7.38 -1.21
CA ALA A 189 -3.35 -7.65 -1.62
C ALA A 189 -3.46 -8.44 -2.92
N ILE A 190 -2.34 -8.71 -3.59
CA ILE A 190 -2.27 -9.44 -4.85
C ILE A 190 -1.18 -10.51 -4.76
N SER A 191 -1.41 -11.69 -5.35
CA SER A 191 -0.39 -12.72 -5.39
C SER A 191 0.72 -12.38 -6.41
N GLU A 192 1.92 -12.93 -6.22
CA GLU A 192 3.04 -12.79 -7.18
C GLU A 192 2.64 -13.24 -8.60
N LYS A 193 1.82 -14.29 -8.70
CA LYS A 193 1.31 -14.78 -9.98
C LYS A 193 0.41 -13.75 -10.66
N GLU A 194 -0.55 -13.18 -9.93
CA GLU A 194 -1.45 -12.14 -10.44
C GLU A 194 -0.68 -10.88 -10.84
N MET A 195 0.28 -10.47 -10.01
CA MET A 195 1.17 -9.35 -10.32
C MET A 195 1.97 -9.59 -11.62
N SER A 196 2.46 -10.82 -11.84
CA SER A 196 3.18 -11.18 -13.08
C SER A 196 2.32 -11.11 -14.35
N TYR A 197 0.99 -11.21 -14.24
CA TYR A 197 0.10 -11.00 -15.37
C TYR A 197 -0.03 -9.51 -15.67
N LEU A 198 -0.14 -8.66 -14.64
CA LEU A 198 -0.20 -7.22 -14.81
C LEU A 198 1.11 -6.65 -15.37
N GLU A 199 2.26 -7.16 -14.94
CA GLU A 199 3.58 -6.69 -15.41
C GLU A 199 3.82 -6.84 -16.92
N ARG A 200 2.98 -7.60 -17.64
CA ARG A 200 3.09 -7.77 -19.10
C ARG A 200 2.63 -6.55 -19.87
N ASP A 201 1.58 -5.88 -19.37
CA ASP A 201 0.91 -4.78 -20.06
C ASP A 201 1.12 -3.43 -19.34
N PHE A 202 1.46 -3.46 -18.05
CA PHE A 202 1.56 -2.29 -17.19
C PHE A 202 2.99 -2.01 -16.74
N VAL A 203 3.37 -0.73 -16.71
CA VAL A 203 4.68 -0.31 -16.19
C VAL A 203 4.61 -0.24 -14.68
N VAL A 204 5.31 -1.15 -13.99
CA VAL A 204 5.41 -1.14 -12.53
C VAL A 204 6.51 -0.20 -12.07
N VAL A 205 6.20 0.66 -11.11
CA VAL A 205 7.08 1.69 -10.53
C VAL A 205 7.22 1.52 -9.03
#